data_AF-A0A3D5QCM9-F1
#
_entry.id   AF-A0A3D5QCM9-F1
#
_cell.length_a   1.000
_cell.length_b   1.000
_cell.length_c   1.000
_cell.angle_alpha   90.00
_cell.angle_beta   90.00
_cell.angle_gamma   90.00
#
_symmetry.space_group_name_H-M   'P 1'
#
loop_
_entity.id
_entity.type
_entity.pdbx_description
1 polymer ?
#
loop_
_entity_poly.entity_id
_entity_poly.type
_entity_poly.pdbx_seq_one_letter_code
_entity_poly.pdbx_strand_id
1 'polypeptide(L)' 'DQKIVEILTKKGIKIARRTVAKYRESMNIPARSERKRNRR' A
#
# COMPACT_ATOMS: atom_id res chain seq x y z
N ASP A 1 0.59 2.92 0.37
CA ASP A 1 -0.10 2.26 1.49
C ASP A 1 -1.23 3.11 2.06
N GLN A 2 -1.00 4.37 2.43
CA GLN A 2 -2.04 5.24 3.03
C GLN A 2 -3.33 5.33 2.20
N LYS A 3 -3.21 5.61 0.90
CA LYS A 3 -4.36 5.64 -0.03
C LYS A 3 -5.15 4.33 -0.08
N ILE A 4 -4.47 3.19 0.04
CA ILE A 4 -5.11 1.86 0.03
C ILE A 4 -5.88 1.66 1.34
N VAL A 5 -5.31 2.08 2.48
CA VAL A 5 -5.99 2.05 3.78
C VAL A 5 -7.25 2.91 3.74
N GLU A 6 -7.19 4.12 3.20
CA GLU A 6 -8.37 5.00 3.06
C GLU A 6 -9.48 4.36 2.21
N ILE A 7 -9.13 3.75 1.07
CA ILE A 7 -10.09 3.07 0.20
C ILE A 7 -10.73 1.88 0.93
N LEU A 8 -9.94 1.08 1.65
CA LEU A 8 -10.43 -0.07 2.41
C LEU A 8 -11.32 0.37 3.59
N THR A 9 -10.93 1.45 4.27
CA THR A 9 -11.71 2.02 5.38
C THR A 9 -13.05 2.56 4.88
N LYS A 10 -13.09 3.21 3.72
CA LYS A 10 -14.33 3.63 3.05
C LYS A 10 -15.25 2.46 2.69
N LYS A 11 -14.69 1.26 2.46
CA LYS A 11 -15.44 0.02 2.24
C LYS A 11 -15.84 -0.69 3.55
N GLY A 12 -15.59 -0.07 4.71
CA GLY A 12 -15.88 -0.65 6.03
C GLY A 12 -14.80 -1.61 6.55
N ILE A 13 -13.70 -1.80 5.81
CA ILE A 13 -12.61 -2.71 6.19
C ILE A 13 -11.54 -1.91 6.94
N LYS A 14 -11.54 -2.02 8.27
CA LYS A 14 -10.51 -1.41 9.13
C LYS A 14 -9.24 -2.27 9.09
N ILE A 15 -8.18 -1.75 8.49
CA ILE A 15 -6.88 -2.42 8.41
C ILE A 15 -5.76 -1.43 8.72
N ALA A 16 -4.75 -1.88 9.45
CA ALA A 16 -3.59 -1.05 9.75
C ALA A 16 -2.70 -0.86 8.51
N ARG A 17 -2.06 0.32 8.40
CA ARG A 17 -1.14 0.63 7.29
C ARG A 17 0.00 -0.38 7.14
N ARG A 18 0.55 -0.88 8.24
CA ARG A 18 1.63 -1.89 8.23
C ARG A 18 1.18 -3.21 7.60
N THR A 19 -0.05 -3.65 7.87
CA THR A 19 -0.62 -4.86 7.26
C THR A 19 -0.75 -4.70 5.75
N VAL A 20 -1.20 -3.53 5.28
CA VAL A 20 -1.27 -3.22 3.84
C VAL A 20 0.12 -3.20 3.20
N ALA A 21 1.15 -2.69 3.90
CA ALA A 21 2.52 -2.74 3.40
C ALA A 21 3.02 -4.18 3.25
N LYS A 22 2.77 -5.04 4.25
CA LYS A 22 3.15 -6.46 4.22
C LYS A 22 2.47 -7.22 3.07
N TYR A 23 1.17 -6.99 2.85
CA TYR A 23 0.44 -7.56 1.72
C TYR A 23 0.95 -7.05 0.38
N ARG A 24 1.30 -5.76 0.30
CA ARG A 24 1.86 -5.16 -0.91
C ARG A 24 3.21 -5.77 -1.28
N GLU A 25 4.09 -5.98 -0.29
CA GLU A 25 5.39 -6.66 -0.46
C GLU A 25 5.20 -8.12 -0.86
N SER A 26 4.28 -8.85 -0.23
CA SER A 26 3.99 -10.25 -0.56
C SER A 26 3.46 -10.42 -1.99
N MET A 27 2.80 -9.40 -2.54
CA MET A 27 2.34 -9.36 -3.94
C MET A 27 3.38 -8.80 -4.91
N ASN A 28 4.62 -8.53 -4.47
CA ASN A 28 5.68 -7.89 -5.27
C ASN A 28 5.26 -6.55 -5.92
N ILE A 29 4.30 -5.84 -5.34
CA ILE A 29 3.84 -4.56 -5.86
C ILE A 29 4.76 -3.48 -5.29
N PRO A 30 5.52 -2.71 -6.10
CA PRO A 30 6.48 -1.75 -5.57
C PRO A 30 5.83 -0.50 -4.99
N ALA A 31 6.55 0.16 -4.08
CA ALA A 31 6.02 1.30 -3.32
C ALA A 31 6.01 2.56 -4.17
N ARG A 32 5.27 3.59 -3.78
CA ARG A 32 5.32 4.88 -4.50
C ARG A 32 6.75 5.46 -4.53
N SER A 33 7.50 5.34 -3.44
CA SER A 33 8.90 5.78 -3.33
C SER A 33 9.81 5.01 -4.29
N GLU A 34 9.64 3.70 -4.34
CA GLU A 34 10.40 2.78 -5.18
C GLU A 34 10.11 3.00 -6.67
N ARG A 35 8.84 3.18 -7.05
CA ARG A 35 8.44 3.57 -8.41
C ARG A 35 9.04 4.89 -8.85
N LYS A 36 9.21 5.86 -7.93
CA LYS A 36 9.85 7.15 -8.23
C LYS A 36 11.36 6.98 -8.44
N ARG A 37 12.01 6.01 -7.77
CA ARG A 37 13.44 5.71 -7.92
C ARG A 37 13.75 5.03 -9.25
N ASN A 38 12.93 4.08 -9.70
CA ASN A 38 13.11 3.41 -11.00
C ASN A 38 12.89 4.31 -12.23
N ARG A 39 12.36 5.52 -12.04
CA ARG A 39 12.14 6.49 -13.12
C ARG A 39 13.25 7.55 -13.22
N ARG A 40 14.31 7.42 -12.41
CA ARG A 40 15.55 8.18 -12.52
C ARG A 40 16.60 7.30 -13.18
#